data_AF-A0A842VDE8-F1
#
_entry.id   AF-A0A842VDE8-F1
#
_cell.length_a   1.000
_cell.length_b   1.000
_cell.length_c   1.000
_cell.angle_alpha   90.00
_cell.angle_beta   90.00
_cell.angle_gamma   90.00
#
_symmetry.space_group_name_H-M   'P 1'
#
loop_
_entity.id
_entity.type
_entity.pdbx_description
1 polymer ?
#
loop_
_entity_poly.entity_id
_entity_poly.type
_entity_poly.pdbx_seq_one_letter_code
_entity_poly.pdbx_strand_id
1 'polypeptide(L)'
;MTTAESLMVDFADDTGLNSEKPPRRYLWTDAFAVCNFIQLSKKNNDESFRQLAIDLVDEVHKTLGKHRKDDPRQGWLSSKTHPTKNGLRIGKKLPERKKDEPYDERLEWERDGQYFHYLTKWMLALVKLGLFCEEKKYITWAADLVGASKAFLHDDKMYWKLSIDLTRPLVPSMGQHDPLDGYVTFQVVNKYSEVELIDSIKKMDYLAKRIQLATMDPLGIGELLVAAYRLDQMNEESAFLNKILDAAKSGIQFINPNTHGLAFRELGLAIGIEASKKMNNLKPYWDMEREIIEYWVNNSNWIEHKDINRVILATSLIPDEYLKF
;
A
#
# COMPACT_ATOMS: atom_id res chain seq x y z
N MET A 1 2.04 -3.16 26.94
CA MET A 1 2.22 -2.73 25.55
C MET A 1 2.83 -3.89 24.77
N THR A 2 2.14 -4.40 23.76
CA THR A 2 2.72 -5.44 22.87
C THR A 2 3.81 -4.84 21.98
N THR A 3 4.65 -5.67 21.33
CA THR A 3 5.67 -5.18 20.38
C THR A 3 5.04 -4.35 19.25
N ALA A 4 3.95 -4.81 18.65
CA ALA A 4 3.25 -4.06 17.60
C ALA A 4 2.71 -2.72 18.09
N GLU A 5 2.16 -2.68 19.31
CA GLU A 5 1.66 -1.46 19.95
C GLU A 5 2.80 -0.46 20.19
N SER A 6 3.94 -0.90 20.73
CA SER A 6 5.11 -0.05 20.91
C SER A 6 5.62 0.52 19.59
N LEU A 7 5.72 -0.31 18.55
CA LEU A 7 6.14 0.12 17.22
C LEU A 7 5.20 1.20 16.68
N MET A 8 3.89 1.04 16.84
CA MET A 8 2.92 2.00 16.31
C MET A 8 2.83 3.29 17.11
N VAL A 9 3.03 3.25 18.44
CA VAL A 9 3.15 4.46 19.28
C VAL A 9 4.40 5.25 18.88
N ASP A 10 5.55 4.59 18.73
CA ASP A 10 6.77 5.25 18.30
C ASP A 10 6.65 5.82 16.88
N PHE A 11 5.94 5.14 15.99
CA PHE A 11 5.63 5.64 14.64
C PHE A 11 4.82 6.93 14.71
N ALA A 12 3.75 6.95 15.51
CA ALA A 12 2.90 8.12 15.67
C ALA A 12 3.71 9.32 16.21
N ASP A 13 4.54 9.09 17.23
CA ASP A 13 5.35 10.13 17.83
C ASP A 13 6.41 10.65 16.85
N ASP A 14 7.21 9.75 16.26
CA ASP A 14 8.35 10.11 15.41
C ASP A 14 7.94 10.85 14.13
N THR A 15 6.77 10.52 13.58
CA THR A 15 6.24 11.13 12.35
C THR A 15 5.43 12.40 12.60
N GLY A 16 5.29 12.85 13.85
CA GLY A 16 4.50 14.04 14.18
C GLY A 16 3.01 13.82 13.92
N LEU A 17 2.49 12.62 14.20
CA LEU A 17 1.05 12.36 14.16
C LEU A 17 0.37 12.79 15.46
N ASN A 18 0.97 12.44 16.60
CA ASN A 18 0.46 12.76 17.94
C ASN A 18 1.52 13.44 18.83
N SER A 19 2.43 14.20 18.21
CA SER A 19 3.49 14.94 18.88
C SER A 19 3.66 16.33 18.30
N GLU A 20 4.41 17.20 18.99
CA GLU A 20 4.74 18.56 18.54
C GLU A 20 5.74 18.58 17.36
N LYS A 21 6.22 17.42 16.89
CA LYS A 21 7.14 17.33 15.75
C LYS A 21 6.40 17.72 14.44
N PRO A 22 7.08 18.35 13.47
CA PRO A 22 6.48 18.62 12.17
C PRO A 22 5.99 17.33 11.48
N PRO A 23 4.76 17.30 10.94
CA PRO A 23 4.20 16.10 10.35
C PRO A 23 4.99 15.68 9.11
N ARG A 24 5.39 14.41 9.08
CA ARG A 24 6.01 13.75 7.92
C ARG A 24 5.09 12.64 7.45
N ARG A 25 4.68 12.69 6.18
CA ARG A 25 3.76 11.72 5.59
C ARG A 25 4.41 11.04 4.39
N TYR A 26 4.20 9.74 4.29
CA TYR A 26 4.71 8.89 3.24
C TYR A 26 3.65 7.85 2.91
N LEU A 27 2.97 8.04 1.76
CA LEU A 27 1.64 7.47 1.52
C LEU A 27 1.57 5.95 1.71
N TRP A 28 2.60 5.22 1.28
CA TRP A 28 2.67 3.76 1.45
C TRP A 28 2.75 3.37 2.92
N THR A 29 3.66 3.97 3.69
CA THR A 29 3.82 3.70 5.13
C THR A 29 2.55 4.05 5.89
N ASP A 30 1.94 5.18 5.56
CA ASP A 30 0.72 5.65 6.23
C ASP A 30 -0.47 4.71 5.95
N ALA A 31 -0.56 4.09 4.77
CA ALA A 31 -1.61 3.11 4.46
C ALA A 31 -1.56 1.87 5.37
N PHE A 32 -0.37 1.33 5.60
CA PHE A 32 -0.18 0.22 6.56
C PHE A 32 -0.47 0.67 7.99
N ALA A 33 -0.01 1.86 8.38
CA ALA A 33 -0.24 2.41 9.71
C ALA A 33 -1.73 2.54 10.05
N VAL A 34 -2.57 3.01 9.11
CA VAL A 34 -4.03 3.05 9.30
C VAL A 34 -4.58 1.66 9.64
N CYS A 35 -4.20 0.63 8.87
CA CYS A 35 -4.66 -0.74 9.11
C CYS A 35 -4.21 -1.26 10.48
N ASN A 36 -2.96 -0.97 10.87
CA ASN A 36 -2.41 -1.36 12.17
C ASN A 36 -3.14 -0.69 13.34
N PHE A 37 -3.43 0.62 13.23
CA PHE A 37 -4.18 1.33 14.27
C PHE A 37 -5.60 0.79 14.42
N ILE A 38 -6.29 0.49 13.32
CA ILE A 38 -7.62 -0.15 13.36
C ILE A 38 -7.53 -1.51 14.06
N GLN A 39 -6.54 -2.34 13.71
CA GLN A 39 -6.34 -3.65 14.32
C GLN A 39 -6.02 -3.57 15.81
N LEU A 40 -5.17 -2.62 16.23
CA LEU A 40 -4.84 -2.38 17.64
C LEU A 40 -6.06 -1.89 18.42
N SER A 41 -6.85 -0.99 17.85
CA SER A 41 -8.09 -0.51 18.47
C SER A 41 -9.06 -1.67 18.72
N LYS A 42 -9.29 -2.52 17.71
CA LYS A 42 -10.15 -3.72 17.84
C LYS A 42 -9.63 -4.73 18.87
N LYS A 43 -8.31 -4.97 18.89
CA LYS A 43 -7.69 -5.98 19.77
C LYS A 43 -7.67 -5.53 21.22
N ASN A 44 -7.41 -4.26 21.48
CA ASN A 44 -7.23 -3.72 22.82
C ASN A 44 -8.51 -3.08 23.38
N ASN A 45 -9.55 -2.89 22.55
CA ASN A 45 -10.72 -2.08 22.86
C ASN A 45 -10.33 -0.66 23.32
N ASP A 46 -9.38 -0.07 22.61
CA ASP A 46 -8.79 1.23 22.92
C ASP A 46 -9.10 2.23 21.80
N GLU A 47 -9.93 3.21 22.14
CA GLU A 47 -10.40 4.27 21.24
C GLU A 47 -9.28 5.24 20.84
N SER A 48 -8.16 5.31 21.58
CA SER A 48 -7.04 6.18 21.20
C SER A 48 -6.44 5.77 19.86
N PHE A 49 -6.35 4.46 19.57
CA PHE A 49 -5.90 3.98 18.27
C PHE A 49 -6.91 4.24 17.15
N ARG A 50 -8.21 4.24 17.45
CA ARG A 50 -9.24 4.68 16.49
C ARG A 50 -9.02 6.15 16.12
N GLN A 51 -8.77 7.00 17.10
CA GLN A 51 -8.50 8.42 16.87
C GLN A 51 -7.20 8.61 16.05
N LEU A 52 -6.13 7.87 16.37
CA LEU A 52 -4.88 7.91 15.58
C LEU A 52 -5.09 7.52 14.11
N ALA A 53 -5.93 6.53 13.82
CA ALA A 53 -6.25 6.15 12.44
C ALA A 53 -6.98 7.28 11.68
N ILE A 54 -7.93 7.94 12.35
CA ILE A 54 -8.67 9.09 11.79
C ILE A 54 -7.72 10.28 11.56
N ASP A 55 -6.94 10.65 12.58
CA ASP A 55 -6.00 11.76 12.52
C ASP A 55 -4.94 11.54 11.43
N LEU A 56 -4.52 10.29 11.23
CA LEU A 56 -3.55 9.97 10.19
C LEU A 56 -4.13 10.20 8.79
N VAL A 57 -5.37 9.78 8.53
CA VAL A 57 -6.03 10.05 7.24
C VAL A 57 -6.20 11.54 7.02
N ASP A 58 -6.63 12.28 8.03
CA ASP A 58 -6.77 13.73 7.98
C ASP A 58 -5.44 14.43 7.67
N GLU A 59 -4.36 14.04 8.34
CA GLU A 59 -3.03 14.62 8.12
C GLU A 59 -2.43 14.25 6.76
N VAL A 60 -2.63 13.01 6.30
CA VAL A 60 -2.25 12.60 4.94
C VAL A 60 -2.97 13.46 3.91
N HIS A 61 -4.28 13.68 4.04
CA HIS A 61 -5.03 14.49 3.07
C HIS A 61 -4.61 15.96 3.13
N LYS A 62 -4.45 16.55 4.33
CA LYS A 62 -4.00 17.94 4.49
C LYS A 62 -2.58 18.17 3.97
N THR A 63 -1.74 17.13 3.94
CA THR A 63 -0.34 17.21 3.50
C THR A 63 -0.18 16.78 2.05
N LEU A 64 -0.49 15.52 1.73
CA LEU A 64 -0.27 14.88 0.43
C LEU A 64 -1.38 15.16 -0.59
N GLY A 65 -2.56 15.62 -0.16
CA GLY A 65 -3.64 16.11 -1.02
C GLY A 65 -3.47 17.56 -1.47
N LYS A 66 -2.34 18.20 -1.15
CA LYS A 66 -1.98 19.56 -1.55
C LYS A 66 -0.69 19.60 -2.33
N HIS A 67 -0.50 20.65 -3.13
CA HIS A 67 0.80 20.98 -3.71
C HIS A 67 1.85 21.18 -2.61
N ARG A 68 3.12 20.97 -2.95
CA ARG A 68 4.22 21.16 -2.02
C ARG A 68 4.43 22.65 -1.72
N LYS A 69 5.05 22.96 -0.59
CA LYS A 69 5.37 24.36 -0.22
C LYS A 69 6.37 25.01 -1.17
N ASP A 70 7.24 24.20 -1.79
CA ASP A 70 8.25 24.61 -2.78
C ASP A 70 7.75 24.50 -4.23
N ASP A 71 6.48 24.15 -4.46
CA ASP A 71 5.84 24.14 -5.77
C ASP A 71 5.24 25.53 -6.07
N PRO A 72 5.37 26.08 -7.30
CA PRO A 72 4.70 27.32 -7.67
C PRO A 72 3.16 27.19 -7.65
N ARG A 73 2.61 25.99 -7.89
CA ARG A 73 1.19 25.71 -7.73
C ARG A 73 0.85 25.64 -6.24
N GLN A 74 -0.31 26.16 -5.87
CA GLN A 74 -0.69 26.30 -4.46
C GLN A 74 -2.00 25.56 -4.15
N GLY A 75 -2.22 25.29 -2.87
CA GLY A 75 -3.48 24.72 -2.38
C GLY A 75 -3.66 23.22 -2.66
N TRP A 76 -4.92 22.78 -2.62
CA TRP A 76 -5.31 21.39 -2.86
C TRP A 76 -5.01 20.96 -4.30
N LEU A 77 -4.61 19.70 -4.48
CA LEU A 77 -4.54 19.08 -5.81
C LEU A 77 -5.94 19.04 -6.45
N SER A 78 -6.95 18.87 -5.61
CA SER A 78 -8.38 18.93 -5.92
C SER A 78 -9.10 19.92 -5.00
N SER A 79 -9.65 19.46 -3.87
CA SER A 79 -10.40 20.27 -2.91
C SER A 79 -10.38 19.65 -1.52
N LYS A 80 -10.72 20.41 -0.48
CA LYS A 80 -10.81 19.88 0.90
C LYS A 80 -11.90 18.81 1.08
N THR A 81 -13.01 18.91 0.36
CA THR A 81 -14.14 17.97 0.48
C THR A 81 -13.92 16.67 -0.29
N HIS A 82 -13.12 16.73 -1.36
CA HIS A 82 -12.70 15.57 -2.16
C HIS A 82 -11.17 15.57 -2.32
N PRO A 83 -10.41 15.33 -1.23
CA PRO A 83 -8.96 15.51 -1.19
C PRO A 83 -8.19 14.54 -2.08
N THR A 84 -8.83 13.47 -2.55
CA THR A 84 -8.20 12.41 -3.34
C THR A 84 -8.64 12.39 -4.81
N LYS A 85 -9.54 13.29 -5.24
CA LYS A 85 -10.12 13.31 -6.60
C LYS A 85 -9.10 13.45 -7.72
N ASN A 86 -7.97 14.10 -7.45
CA ASN A 86 -6.84 14.22 -8.38
C ASN A 86 -5.63 13.39 -7.91
N GLY A 87 -5.88 12.34 -7.12
CA GLY A 87 -4.87 11.50 -6.51
C GLY A 87 -4.18 12.15 -5.29
N LEU A 88 -3.04 11.60 -4.90
CA LEU A 88 -2.25 12.04 -3.74
C LEU A 88 -0.77 11.97 -4.06
N ARG A 89 0.00 12.92 -3.52
CA ARG A 89 1.47 12.89 -3.61
C ARG A 89 2.05 11.69 -2.85
N ILE A 90 3.28 11.32 -3.21
CA ILE A 90 4.03 10.24 -2.54
C ILE A 90 4.50 10.70 -1.14
N GLY A 91 4.99 11.95 -1.03
CA GLY A 91 5.59 12.48 0.20
C GLY A 91 7.13 12.40 0.24
N LYS A 92 7.77 12.34 -0.93
CA LYS A 92 9.24 12.34 -1.04
C LYS A 92 9.85 13.71 -0.74
N LYS A 93 11.13 13.71 -0.35
CA LYS A 93 11.84 14.94 0.02
C LYS A 93 12.05 15.86 -1.19
N LEU A 94 12.46 15.31 -2.33
CA LEU A 94 12.71 16.10 -3.52
C LEU A 94 11.43 16.33 -4.32
N PRO A 95 11.29 17.49 -4.99
CA PRO A 95 10.17 17.75 -5.89
C PRO A 95 10.17 16.76 -7.05
N GLU A 96 9.03 16.64 -7.74
CA GLU A 96 8.96 15.89 -8.98
C GLU A 96 9.90 16.46 -10.06
N ARG A 97 10.29 15.61 -11.01
CA ARG A 97 11.13 16.03 -12.15
C ARG A 97 10.40 17.03 -13.04
N LYS A 98 11.10 18.13 -13.38
CA LYS A 98 10.59 19.14 -14.31
C LYS A 98 10.53 18.60 -15.75
N LYS A 99 9.74 19.25 -16.61
CA LYS A 99 9.52 18.79 -17.98
C LYS A 99 10.79 18.80 -18.83
N ASP A 100 11.63 19.80 -18.63
CA ASP A 100 12.90 20.07 -19.32
C ASP A 100 14.10 19.39 -18.66
N GLU A 101 13.90 18.77 -17.49
CA GLU A 101 14.96 18.11 -16.75
C GLU A 101 15.18 16.67 -17.25
N PRO A 102 16.45 16.27 -17.50
CA PRO A 102 16.77 14.92 -17.96
C PRO A 102 16.35 13.85 -16.95
N TYR A 103 16.04 12.66 -17.47
CA TYR A 103 15.71 11.51 -16.65
C TYR A 103 16.98 10.96 -15.97
N ASP A 104 16.92 10.81 -14.65
CA ASP A 104 17.92 10.12 -13.84
C ASP A 104 17.19 9.06 -13.00
N GLU A 105 17.44 7.79 -13.33
CA GLU A 105 16.76 6.66 -12.71
C GLU A 105 16.93 6.63 -11.19
N ARG A 106 18.14 6.91 -10.67
CA ARG A 106 18.41 6.85 -9.23
C ARG A 106 17.71 8.00 -8.51
N LEU A 107 17.74 9.18 -9.11
CA LEU A 107 17.11 10.36 -8.53
C LEU A 107 15.58 10.25 -8.52
N GLU A 108 14.97 9.56 -9.50
CA GLU A 108 13.53 9.37 -9.53
C GLU A 108 12.99 8.61 -8.31
N TRP A 109 13.79 7.74 -7.67
CA TRP A 109 13.39 7.07 -6.42
C TRP A 109 13.24 8.03 -5.24
N GLU A 110 13.90 9.19 -5.29
CA GLU A 110 13.91 10.22 -4.24
C GLU A 110 12.95 11.38 -4.52
N ARG A 111 12.26 11.35 -5.68
CA ARG A 111 11.39 12.43 -6.16
C ARG A 111 9.92 12.16 -5.94
N ASP A 112 9.20 13.23 -5.62
CA ASP A 112 7.75 13.21 -5.48
C ASP A 112 7.06 12.99 -6.85
N GLY A 113 5.73 13.01 -6.83
CA GLY A 113 4.87 12.64 -7.94
C GLY A 113 3.68 11.85 -7.39
N GLN A 114 3.13 10.96 -8.19
CA GLN A 114 2.12 10.00 -7.74
C GLN A 114 2.51 8.58 -8.19
N TYR A 115 2.45 7.63 -7.27
CA TYR A 115 2.68 6.20 -7.53
C TYR A 115 1.37 5.43 -7.56
N PHE A 116 1.13 4.69 -8.64
CA PHE A 116 -0.09 3.91 -8.78
C PHE A 116 -0.29 2.94 -7.60
N HIS A 117 0.70 2.11 -7.30
CA HIS A 117 0.60 1.12 -6.22
C HIS A 117 0.52 1.76 -4.82
N TYR A 118 0.92 3.02 -4.64
CA TYR A 118 0.72 3.72 -3.35
C TYR A 118 -0.74 4.17 -3.22
N LEU A 119 -1.33 4.63 -4.32
CA LEU A 119 -2.76 4.94 -4.36
C LEU A 119 -3.60 3.70 -4.07
N THR A 120 -3.24 2.51 -4.57
CA THR A 120 -3.98 1.27 -4.27
C THR A 120 -3.90 0.89 -2.80
N LYS A 121 -2.72 0.97 -2.15
CA LYS A 121 -2.64 0.73 -0.69
C LYS A 121 -3.49 1.74 0.09
N TRP A 122 -3.52 3.01 -0.32
CA TRP A 122 -4.30 4.05 0.34
C TRP A 122 -5.82 3.88 0.14
N MET A 123 -6.27 3.45 -1.05
CA MET A 123 -7.67 3.07 -1.29
C MET A 123 -8.14 2.00 -0.29
N LEU A 124 -7.32 0.97 -0.08
CA LEU A 124 -7.62 -0.07 0.89
C LEU A 124 -7.74 0.52 2.31
N ALA A 125 -6.76 1.32 2.73
CA ALA A 125 -6.78 1.96 4.06
C ALA A 125 -8.05 2.80 4.27
N LEU A 126 -8.49 3.54 3.25
CA LEU A 126 -9.72 4.33 3.28
C LEU A 126 -10.98 3.45 3.38
N VAL A 127 -11.05 2.34 2.64
CA VAL A 127 -12.15 1.38 2.77
C VAL A 127 -12.19 0.79 4.17
N LYS A 128 -11.04 0.37 4.72
CA LYS A 128 -10.95 -0.16 6.10
C LYS A 128 -11.42 0.84 7.14
N LEU A 129 -10.95 2.09 7.05
CA LEU A 129 -11.37 3.12 7.98
C LEU A 129 -12.86 3.46 7.82
N GLY A 130 -13.36 3.51 6.59
CA GLY A 130 -14.78 3.73 6.29
C GLY A 130 -15.69 2.70 6.93
N LEU A 131 -15.32 1.42 6.84
CA LEU A 131 -16.05 0.34 7.48
C LEU A 131 -15.92 0.37 9.01
N PHE A 132 -14.72 0.66 9.52
CA PHE A 132 -14.48 0.70 10.97
C PHE A 132 -15.18 1.87 11.67
N CYS A 133 -15.25 3.03 11.02
CA CYS A 133 -15.90 4.22 11.55
C CYS A 133 -17.39 4.33 11.15
N GLU A 134 -17.88 3.45 10.27
CA GLU A 134 -19.21 3.53 9.65
C GLU A 134 -19.45 4.87 8.92
N GLU A 135 -18.41 5.39 8.28
CA GLU A 135 -18.42 6.70 7.60
C GLU A 135 -18.18 6.56 6.08
N LYS A 136 -19.24 6.79 5.30
CA LYS A 136 -19.22 6.65 3.83
C LYS A 136 -18.23 7.57 3.10
N LYS A 137 -17.83 8.68 3.72
CA LYS A 137 -16.90 9.66 3.11
C LYS A 137 -15.57 9.01 2.72
N TYR A 138 -15.05 8.09 3.55
CA TYR A 138 -13.77 7.43 3.28
C TYR A 138 -13.86 6.52 2.04
N ILE A 139 -14.98 5.80 1.88
CA ILE A 139 -15.22 4.98 0.69
C ILE A 139 -15.38 5.86 -0.56
N THR A 140 -16.04 7.01 -0.44
CA THR A 140 -16.14 7.99 -1.53
C THR A 140 -14.74 8.47 -1.97
N TRP A 141 -13.86 8.76 -1.02
CA TRP A 141 -12.48 9.15 -1.32
C TRP A 141 -11.64 8.01 -1.92
N ALA A 142 -11.94 6.75 -1.59
CA ALA A 142 -11.33 5.60 -2.27
C ALA A 142 -11.82 5.49 -3.73
N ALA A 143 -13.10 5.72 -3.99
CA ALA A 143 -13.65 5.74 -5.36
C ALA A 143 -13.10 6.91 -6.19
N ASP A 144 -12.90 8.08 -5.58
CA ASP A 144 -12.20 9.23 -6.19
C ASP A 144 -10.80 8.84 -6.69
N LEU A 145 -10.05 8.05 -5.91
CA LEU A 145 -8.73 7.54 -6.33
C LEU A 145 -8.83 6.58 -7.51
N VAL A 146 -9.86 5.74 -7.57
CA VAL A 146 -10.09 4.88 -8.76
C VAL A 146 -10.29 5.76 -10.01
N GLY A 147 -10.98 6.89 -9.86
CA GLY A 147 -11.11 7.90 -10.91
C GLY A 147 -9.75 8.49 -11.33
N ALA A 148 -8.96 8.97 -10.36
CA ALA A 148 -7.63 9.53 -10.60
C ALA A 148 -6.66 8.52 -11.24
N SER A 149 -6.74 7.26 -10.83
CA SER A 149 -5.93 6.16 -11.32
C SER A 149 -6.07 5.89 -12.82
N LYS A 150 -7.14 6.36 -13.47
CA LYS A 150 -7.31 6.26 -14.92
C LYS A 150 -6.20 6.97 -15.70
N ALA A 151 -5.59 8.01 -15.13
CA ALA A 151 -4.49 8.75 -15.76
C ALA A 151 -3.23 7.89 -15.97
N PHE A 152 -3.06 6.82 -15.19
CA PHE A 152 -1.91 5.92 -15.30
C PHE A 152 -2.04 4.95 -16.49
N LEU A 153 -3.25 4.80 -17.05
CA LEU A 153 -3.52 3.87 -18.14
C LEU A 153 -3.10 4.46 -19.49
N HIS A 154 -2.33 3.70 -20.26
CA HIS A 154 -1.86 4.10 -21.60
C HIS A 154 -1.86 2.89 -22.54
N ASP A 155 -2.80 2.88 -23.49
CA ASP A 155 -3.06 1.77 -24.41
C ASP A 155 -3.29 0.42 -23.68
N ASP A 156 -2.43 -0.57 -23.96
CA ASP A 156 -2.38 -1.89 -23.35
C ASP A 156 -1.34 -1.98 -22.21
N LYS A 157 -0.93 -0.82 -21.66
CA LYS A 157 0.03 -0.71 -20.56
C LYS A 157 -0.43 0.34 -19.54
N MET A 158 0.39 0.53 -18.51
CA MET A 158 0.25 1.64 -17.57
C MET A 158 1.61 2.14 -17.11
N TYR A 159 1.65 3.41 -16.70
CA TYR A 159 2.81 3.99 -16.02
C TYR A 159 2.72 3.71 -14.53
N TRP A 160 3.85 3.46 -13.86
CA TRP A 160 3.85 3.32 -12.40
C TRP A 160 4.02 4.65 -11.65
N LYS A 161 4.59 5.68 -12.32
CA LYS A 161 4.82 7.01 -11.75
C LYS A 161 4.42 8.14 -12.70
N LEU A 162 3.53 9.00 -12.23
CA LEU A 162 3.13 10.24 -12.91
C LEU A 162 3.52 11.49 -12.12
N SER A 163 3.45 12.64 -12.79
CA SER A 163 3.54 13.93 -12.14
C SER A 163 2.40 14.15 -11.13
N ILE A 164 2.58 15.10 -10.22
CA ILE A 164 1.64 15.50 -9.17
C ILE A 164 0.28 15.86 -9.76
N ASP A 165 0.25 16.47 -10.94
CA ASP A 165 -1.00 16.82 -11.66
C ASP A 165 -1.53 15.68 -12.57
N LEU A 166 -0.90 14.51 -12.55
CA LEU A 166 -1.24 13.33 -13.35
C LEU A 166 -1.15 13.53 -14.88
N THR A 167 -0.52 14.60 -15.36
CA THR A 167 -0.50 14.92 -16.80
C THR A 167 0.64 14.27 -17.58
N ARG A 168 1.67 13.74 -16.91
CA ARG A 168 2.90 13.29 -17.58
C ARG A 168 3.55 12.10 -16.88
N PRO A 169 4.07 11.12 -17.62
CA PRO A 169 4.89 10.07 -17.04
C PRO A 169 6.23 10.63 -16.55
N LEU A 170 6.53 10.37 -15.28
CA LEU A 170 7.86 10.64 -14.72
C LEU A 170 8.79 9.45 -14.96
N VAL A 171 8.24 8.24 -14.87
CA VAL A 171 8.92 6.99 -15.24
C VAL A 171 8.08 6.25 -16.28
N PRO A 172 8.58 6.10 -17.53
CA PRO A 172 7.82 5.53 -18.65
C PRO A 172 7.89 4.00 -18.69
N SER A 173 7.90 3.34 -17.54
CA SER A 173 7.81 1.88 -17.42
C SER A 173 6.54 1.49 -16.67
N MET A 174 6.26 0.19 -16.62
CA MET A 174 5.13 -0.38 -15.90
C MET A 174 5.64 -1.11 -14.66
N GLY A 175 4.98 -0.91 -13.52
CA GLY A 175 5.24 -1.70 -12.33
C GLY A 175 4.77 -3.13 -12.58
N GLN A 176 5.57 -4.12 -12.20
CA GLN A 176 5.33 -5.51 -12.59
C GLN A 176 3.93 -6.00 -12.19
N HIS A 177 3.51 -5.73 -10.95
CA HIS A 177 2.23 -6.15 -10.40
C HIS A 177 1.18 -5.04 -10.31
N ASP A 178 1.48 -3.82 -10.77
CA ASP A 178 0.55 -2.68 -10.70
C ASP A 178 -0.83 -3.02 -11.29
N PRO A 179 -0.96 -3.70 -12.45
CA PRO A 179 -2.27 -4.12 -12.95
C PRO A 179 -3.04 -5.06 -12.00
N LEU A 180 -2.35 -6.01 -11.36
CA LEU A 180 -2.98 -6.93 -10.40
C LEU A 180 -3.41 -6.18 -9.14
N ASP A 181 -2.54 -5.33 -8.60
CA ASP A 181 -2.85 -4.46 -7.45
C ASP A 181 -4.08 -3.60 -7.72
N GLY A 182 -4.16 -3.01 -8.92
CA GLY A 182 -5.31 -2.25 -9.39
C GLY A 182 -6.57 -3.10 -9.48
N TYR A 183 -6.47 -4.29 -10.10
CA TYR A 183 -7.60 -5.20 -10.24
C TYR A 183 -8.19 -5.60 -8.88
N VAL A 184 -7.37 -6.10 -7.96
CA VAL A 184 -7.82 -6.51 -6.63
C VAL A 184 -8.42 -5.32 -5.88
N THR A 185 -7.72 -4.19 -5.85
CA THR A 185 -8.14 -3.03 -5.05
C THR A 185 -9.42 -2.40 -5.60
N PHE A 186 -9.60 -2.33 -6.92
CA PHE A 186 -10.81 -1.75 -7.50
C PHE A 186 -12.04 -2.60 -7.21
N GLN A 187 -11.90 -3.93 -7.17
CA GLN A 187 -12.98 -4.82 -6.72
C GLN A 187 -13.36 -4.55 -5.25
N VAL A 188 -12.36 -4.36 -4.37
CA VAL A 188 -12.59 -3.99 -2.97
C VAL A 188 -13.35 -2.67 -2.86
N VAL A 189 -12.90 -1.61 -3.56
CA VAL A 189 -13.57 -0.31 -3.52
C VAL A 189 -15.00 -0.43 -4.07
N ASN A 190 -15.19 -1.10 -5.20
CA ASN A 190 -16.50 -1.27 -5.83
C ASN A 190 -17.51 -1.99 -4.92
N LYS A 191 -17.06 -2.97 -4.12
CA LYS A 191 -17.92 -3.71 -3.20
C LYS A 191 -18.64 -2.80 -2.19
N TYR A 192 -17.98 -1.72 -1.77
CA TYR A 192 -18.50 -0.83 -0.72
C TYR A 192 -18.92 0.55 -1.24
N SER A 193 -18.54 0.90 -2.47
CA SER A 193 -18.86 2.17 -3.12
C SER A 193 -20.32 2.23 -3.56
N GLU A 194 -20.90 3.43 -3.50
CA GLU A 194 -22.22 3.73 -4.11
C GLU A 194 -22.13 3.97 -5.62
N VAL A 195 -20.92 4.19 -6.14
CA VAL A 195 -20.65 4.36 -7.57
C VAL A 195 -20.10 3.07 -8.15
N GLU A 196 -20.69 2.60 -9.25
CA GLU A 196 -20.20 1.44 -9.99
C GLU A 196 -18.87 1.75 -10.70
N LEU A 197 -17.87 0.88 -10.48
CA LEU A 197 -16.50 1.01 -11.00
C LEU A 197 -16.15 -0.11 -11.99
N ILE A 198 -17.17 -0.77 -12.55
CA ILE A 198 -17.06 -1.98 -13.38
C ILE A 198 -16.12 -1.79 -14.57
N ASP A 199 -16.17 -0.64 -15.25
CA ASP A 199 -15.30 -0.38 -16.41
C ASP A 199 -13.81 -0.27 -16.01
N SER A 200 -13.52 0.37 -14.88
CA SER A 200 -12.16 0.44 -14.34
C SER A 200 -11.67 -0.95 -13.94
N ILE A 201 -12.54 -1.78 -13.34
CA ILE A 201 -12.21 -3.16 -12.97
C ILE A 201 -11.91 -3.99 -14.21
N LYS A 202 -12.76 -3.96 -15.23
CA LYS A 202 -12.57 -4.70 -16.50
C LYS A 202 -11.26 -4.34 -17.18
N LYS A 203 -10.88 -3.06 -17.17
CA LYS A 203 -9.62 -2.62 -17.76
C LYS A 203 -8.42 -3.14 -16.97
N MET A 204 -8.48 -3.14 -15.63
CA MET A 204 -7.42 -3.72 -14.80
C MET A 204 -7.34 -5.24 -14.92
N ASP A 205 -8.47 -5.95 -14.96
CA ASP A 205 -8.52 -7.41 -15.19
C ASP A 205 -7.81 -7.80 -16.49
N TYR A 206 -8.14 -7.11 -17.58
CA TYR A 206 -7.51 -7.30 -18.88
C TYR A 206 -5.99 -7.16 -18.83
N LEU A 207 -5.47 -6.15 -18.12
CA LEU A 207 -4.04 -5.94 -17.96
C LEU A 207 -3.40 -6.98 -17.01
N ALA A 208 -4.04 -7.27 -15.87
CA ALA A 208 -3.57 -8.22 -14.86
C ALA A 208 -3.42 -9.64 -15.41
N LYS A 209 -4.29 -10.06 -16.34
CA LYS A 209 -4.19 -11.37 -16.99
C LYS A 209 -2.99 -11.50 -17.94
N ARG A 210 -2.37 -10.38 -18.36
CA ARG A 210 -1.29 -10.31 -19.37
C ARG A 210 0.09 -9.99 -18.83
N ILE A 211 0.22 -9.60 -17.56
CA ILE A 211 1.54 -9.34 -16.95
C ILE A 211 2.28 -10.64 -16.60
N GLN A 212 3.61 -10.52 -16.51
CA GLN A 212 4.45 -11.55 -15.90
C GLN A 212 4.34 -11.47 -14.38
N LEU A 213 3.77 -12.51 -13.76
CA LEU A 213 3.56 -12.53 -12.31
C LEU A 213 4.79 -13.00 -11.53
N ALA A 214 5.55 -13.97 -12.04
CA ALA A 214 6.67 -14.56 -11.32
C ALA A 214 7.74 -13.50 -10.98
N THR A 215 8.19 -13.52 -9.72
CA THR A 215 9.25 -12.65 -9.22
C THR A 215 10.06 -13.39 -8.16
N MET A 216 11.32 -12.99 -7.98
CA MET A 216 12.19 -13.47 -6.90
C MET A 216 12.30 -12.46 -5.75
N ASP A 217 11.64 -11.31 -5.88
CA ASP A 217 11.62 -10.30 -4.83
C ASP A 217 10.70 -10.73 -3.67
N PRO A 218 11.20 -10.81 -2.41
CA PRO A 218 10.38 -11.20 -1.27
C PRO A 218 9.11 -10.37 -1.10
N LEU A 219 9.20 -9.05 -1.29
CA LEU A 219 8.03 -8.17 -1.18
C LEU A 219 7.00 -8.51 -2.27
N GLY A 220 7.43 -8.60 -3.53
CA GLY A 220 6.56 -8.96 -4.64
C GLY A 220 5.91 -10.35 -4.48
N ILE A 221 6.63 -11.35 -3.95
CA ILE A 221 6.05 -12.66 -3.62
C ILE A 221 4.98 -12.51 -2.54
N GLY A 222 5.26 -11.76 -1.49
CA GLY A 222 4.29 -11.46 -0.43
C GLY A 222 3.03 -10.79 -0.97
N GLU A 223 3.19 -9.79 -1.85
CA GLU A 223 2.08 -9.08 -2.48
C GLU A 223 1.22 -9.98 -3.38
N LEU A 224 1.83 -10.93 -4.12
CA LEU A 224 1.08 -11.95 -4.87
C LEU A 224 0.20 -12.80 -3.96
N LEU A 225 0.71 -13.23 -2.80
CA LEU A 225 -0.05 -14.06 -1.85
C LEU A 225 -1.17 -13.27 -1.19
N VAL A 226 -0.94 -12.00 -0.86
CA VAL A 226 -1.99 -11.11 -0.36
C VAL A 226 -3.07 -10.87 -1.42
N ALA A 227 -2.68 -10.64 -2.68
CA ALA A 227 -3.61 -10.48 -3.80
C ALA A 227 -4.45 -11.75 -4.00
N ALA A 228 -3.81 -12.92 -4.00
CA ALA A 228 -4.48 -14.21 -4.10
C ALA A 228 -5.52 -14.39 -2.96
N TYR A 229 -5.14 -14.09 -1.72
CA TYR A 229 -6.06 -14.22 -0.59
C TYR A 229 -7.29 -13.31 -0.71
N ARG A 230 -7.10 -12.04 -1.07
CA ARG A 230 -8.24 -11.12 -1.26
C ARG A 230 -9.16 -11.56 -2.40
N LEU A 231 -8.59 -12.07 -3.49
CA LEU A 231 -9.34 -12.63 -4.61
C LEU A 231 -10.13 -13.89 -4.21
N ASP A 232 -9.52 -14.79 -3.45
CA ASP A 232 -10.18 -15.98 -2.89
C ASP A 232 -11.39 -15.58 -2.01
N GLN A 233 -11.22 -14.58 -1.14
CA GLN A 233 -12.31 -14.04 -0.33
C GLN A 233 -13.45 -13.39 -1.14
N MET A 234 -13.18 -13.00 -2.40
CA MET A 234 -14.16 -12.47 -3.35
C MET A 234 -14.74 -13.55 -4.28
N ASN A 235 -14.38 -14.82 -4.11
CA ASN A 235 -14.77 -15.94 -4.97
C ASN A 235 -14.31 -15.79 -6.43
N GLU A 236 -13.09 -15.28 -6.64
CA GLU A 236 -12.46 -15.17 -7.96
C GLU A 236 -12.32 -16.54 -8.66
N GLU A 237 -12.22 -16.53 -10.00
CA GLU A 237 -12.05 -17.74 -10.78
C GLU A 237 -10.78 -18.53 -10.37
N SER A 238 -10.95 -19.82 -10.09
CA SER A 238 -9.86 -20.69 -9.62
C SER A 238 -8.67 -20.74 -10.58
N ALA A 239 -8.88 -20.60 -11.90
CA ALA A 239 -7.79 -20.63 -12.88
C ALA A 239 -6.84 -19.44 -12.72
N PHE A 240 -7.37 -18.23 -12.51
CA PHE A 240 -6.53 -17.04 -12.32
C PHE A 240 -5.87 -17.04 -10.93
N LEU A 241 -6.61 -17.46 -9.89
CA LEU A 241 -6.06 -17.63 -8.55
C LEU A 241 -4.86 -18.61 -8.54
N ASN A 242 -5.00 -19.77 -9.18
CA ASN A 242 -3.93 -20.75 -9.31
C ASN A 242 -2.71 -20.18 -10.04
N LYS A 243 -2.92 -19.38 -11.10
CA LYS A 243 -1.83 -18.71 -11.82
C LYS A 243 -1.01 -17.78 -10.91
N ILE A 244 -1.67 -17.05 -9.99
CA ILE A 244 -1.01 -16.17 -9.01
C ILE A 244 -0.24 -17.00 -7.99
N LEU A 245 -0.86 -18.06 -7.45
CA LEU A 245 -0.23 -18.95 -6.47
C LEU A 245 0.99 -19.69 -7.05
N ASP A 246 0.90 -20.17 -8.29
CA ASP A 246 2.02 -20.81 -8.99
C ASP A 246 3.18 -19.83 -9.20
N ALA A 247 2.88 -18.57 -9.54
CA ALA A 247 3.90 -17.53 -9.64
C ALA A 247 4.59 -17.27 -8.30
N ALA A 248 3.84 -17.14 -7.21
CA ALA A 248 4.41 -16.99 -5.87
C ALA A 248 5.26 -18.21 -5.47
N LYS A 249 4.76 -19.43 -5.72
CA LYS A 249 5.47 -20.69 -5.47
C LYS A 249 6.78 -20.78 -6.24
N SER A 250 6.80 -20.31 -7.48
CA SER A 250 8.00 -20.33 -8.33
C SER A 250 9.13 -19.46 -7.78
N GLY A 251 8.80 -18.37 -7.08
CA GLY A 251 9.75 -17.46 -6.45
C GLY A 251 10.17 -17.90 -5.04
N ILE A 252 9.21 -18.26 -4.19
CA ILE A 252 9.43 -18.51 -2.76
C ILE A 252 10.40 -19.67 -2.50
N GLN A 253 10.47 -20.66 -3.41
CA GLN A 253 11.40 -21.79 -3.31
C GLN A 253 12.88 -21.38 -3.32
N PHE A 254 13.20 -20.16 -3.78
CA PHE A 254 14.57 -19.63 -3.82
C PHE A 254 14.90 -18.72 -2.62
N ILE A 255 13.94 -18.46 -1.73
CA ILE A 255 14.15 -17.62 -0.55
C ILE A 255 14.82 -18.45 0.53
N ASN A 256 15.98 -17.97 1.01
CA ASN A 256 16.64 -18.51 2.19
C ASN A 256 16.28 -17.65 3.41
N PRO A 257 15.50 -18.16 4.38
CA PRO A 257 15.11 -17.38 5.56
C PRO A 257 16.27 -16.98 6.45
N ASN A 258 17.44 -17.61 6.31
CA ASN A 258 18.64 -17.31 7.10
C ASN A 258 19.54 -16.24 6.46
N THR A 259 19.16 -15.71 5.29
CA THR A 259 19.92 -14.66 4.60
C THR A 259 19.09 -13.40 4.55
N HIS A 260 19.48 -12.42 5.37
CA HIS A 260 18.70 -11.20 5.56
C HIS A 260 19.25 -10.03 4.72
N GLY A 261 18.35 -9.31 4.07
CA GLY A 261 18.55 -8.08 3.32
C GLY A 261 17.72 -6.93 3.89
N LEU A 262 16.75 -6.45 3.11
CA LEU A 262 15.90 -5.33 3.53
C LEU A 262 14.68 -5.82 4.31
N ALA A 263 14.58 -5.40 5.57
CA ALA A 263 13.54 -5.86 6.49
C ALA A 263 12.12 -5.77 5.93
N PHE A 264 11.72 -4.62 5.38
CA PHE A 264 10.38 -4.45 4.83
C PHE A 264 10.05 -5.43 3.68
N ARG A 265 11.05 -5.92 2.93
CA ARG A 265 10.81 -6.88 1.85
C ARG A 265 10.50 -8.26 2.41
N GLU A 266 11.30 -8.72 3.36
CA GLU A 266 11.11 -10.02 4.02
C GLU A 266 9.86 -10.04 4.89
N LEU A 267 9.59 -8.96 5.62
CA LEU A 267 8.36 -8.85 6.41
C LEU A 267 7.12 -8.77 5.50
N GLY A 268 7.24 -8.17 4.31
CA GLY A 268 6.23 -8.25 3.25
C GLY A 268 5.93 -9.69 2.81
N LEU A 269 6.99 -10.50 2.64
CA LEU A 269 6.85 -11.94 2.39
C LEU A 269 6.15 -12.65 3.56
N ALA A 270 6.54 -12.37 4.80
CA ALA A 270 5.92 -12.97 5.98
C ALA A 270 4.40 -12.69 6.04
N ILE A 271 3.97 -11.46 5.76
CA ILE A 271 2.54 -11.11 5.66
C ILE A 271 1.84 -11.94 4.58
N GLY A 272 2.48 -12.14 3.43
CA GLY A 272 1.95 -12.99 2.36
C GLY A 272 1.88 -14.47 2.73
N ILE A 273 2.86 -15.00 3.47
CA ILE A 273 2.82 -16.39 3.96
C ILE A 273 1.65 -16.57 4.92
N GLU A 274 1.37 -15.62 5.80
CA GLU A 274 0.17 -15.65 6.65
C GLU A 274 -1.12 -15.64 5.80
N ALA A 275 -1.16 -14.87 4.71
CA ALA A 275 -2.26 -14.94 3.75
C ALA A 275 -2.43 -16.36 3.16
N SER A 276 -1.31 -17.02 2.82
CA SER A 276 -1.32 -18.40 2.33
C SER A 276 -1.80 -19.42 3.37
N LYS A 277 -1.49 -19.21 4.66
CA LYS A 277 -2.01 -20.02 5.78
C LYS A 277 -3.54 -19.94 5.84
N LYS A 278 -4.09 -18.73 5.72
CA LYS A 278 -5.55 -18.51 5.70
C LYS A 278 -6.24 -19.19 4.51
N MET A 279 -5.54 -19.36 3.38
CA MET A 279 -5.98 -20.18 2.24
C MET A 279 -5.64 -21.68 2.34
N ASN A 280 -5.01 -22.14 3.43
CA ASN A 280 -4.49 -23.50 3.58
C ASN A 280 -3.56 -23.94 2.43
N ASN A 281 -2.80 -22.99 1.87
CA ASN A 281 -1.88 -23.18 0.74
C ASN A 281 -0.41 -22.98 1.20
N LEU A 282 0.56 -23.38 0.37
CA LEU A 282 2.00 -23.20 0.61
C LEU A 282 2.50 -23.69 1.99
N LYS A 283 1.89 -24.76 2.53
CA LYS A 283 2.26 -25.40 3.81
C LYS A 283 3.76 -25.58 4.05
N PRO A 284 4.58 -26.01 3.07
CA PRO A 284 6.02 -26.19 3.28
C PRO A 284 6.78 -24.91 3.68
N TYR A 285 6.19 -23.73 3.49
CA TYR A 285 6.84 -22.43 3.76
C TYR A 285 6.30 -21.74 5.01
N TRP A 286 5.38 -22.35 5.77
CA TRP A 286 4.72 -21.71 6.90
C TRP A 286 5.65 -21.35 8.06
N ASP A 287 6.71 -22.13 8.27
CA ASP A 287 7.71 -21.86 9.31
C ASP A 287 8.60 -20.67 8.95
N MET A 288 8.81 -20.41 7.65
CA MET A 288 9.61 -19.28 7.14
C MET A 288 9.07 -17.93 7.62
N GLU A 289 7.75 -17.76 7.72
CA GLU A 289 7.14 -16.55 8.27
C GLU A 289 7.62 -16.29 9.70
N ARG A 290 7.59 -17.32 10.54
CA ARG A 290 7.95 -17.21 11.95
C ARG A 290 9.43 -16.88 12.09
N GLU A 291 10.29 -17.53 11.32
CA GLU A 291 11.75 -17.28 11.31
C GLU A 291 12.06 -15.83 10.93
N ILE A 292 11.42 -15.30 9.86
CA ILE A 292 11.59 -13.91 9.42
C ILE A 292 11.15 -12.93 10.51
N ILE A 293 9.96 -13.13 11.10
CA ILE A 293 9.42 -12.23 12.11
C ILE A 293 10.30 -12.25 13.37
N GLU A 294 10.68 -13.44 13.86
CA GLU A 294 11.55 -13.59 15.03
C GLU A 294 12.91 -12.89 14.82
N TYR A 295 13.50 -13.00 13.63
CA TYR A 295 14.74 -12.31 13.32
C TYR A 295 14.57 -10.78 13.40
N TRP A 296 13.58 -10.21 12.72
CA TRP A 296 13.42 -8.76 12.64
C TRP A 296 12.90 -8.12 13.94
N VAL A 297 12.15 -8.85 14.76
CA VAL A 297 11.83 -8.42 16.14
C VAL A 297 13.11 -8.25 16.96
N ASN A 298 14.07 -9.16 16.81
CA ASN A 298 15.34 -9.10 17.55
C ASN A 298 16.39 -8.16 16.91
N ASN A 299 16.14 -7.67 15.70
CA ASN A 299 17.06 -6.84 14.91
C ASN A 299 16.41 -5.53 14.41
N SER A 300 15.62 -4.87 15.26
CA SER A 300 14.81 -3.69 14.90
C SER A 300 15.50 -2.32 15.08
N ASN A 301 16.83 -2.29 15.23
CA ASN A 301 17.61 -1.05 15.40
C ASN A 301 17.89 -0.35 14.06
N TRP A 302 16.84 -0.03 13.29
CA TRP A 302 16.98 0.52 11.93
C TRP A 302 17.26 2.02 11.90
N ILE A 303 18.23 2.40 11.06
CA ILE A 303 18.48 3.80 10.67
C ILE A 303 17.83 4.08 9.32
N GLU A 304 18.14 3.25 8.32
CA GLU A 304 17.54 3.34 6.99
C GLU A 304 16.14 2.73 6.98
N HIS A 305 15.23 3.38 6.25
CA HIS A 305 13.84 2.92 6.10
C HIS A 305 13.11 2.67 7.44
N LYS A 306 13.55 3.32 8.53
CA LYS A 306 13.03 3.10 9.90
C LYS A 306 11.51 3.03 9.97
N ASP A 307 10.82 4.05 9.43
CA ASP A 307 9.36 4.14 9.49
C ASP A 307 8.68 3.04 8.66
N ILE A 308 9.24 2.68 7.50
CA ILE A 308 8.77 1.58 6.64
C ILE A 308 8.91 0.25 7.38
N ASN A 309 10.11 -0.05 7.91
CA ASN A 309 10.37 -1.31 8.60
C ASN A 309 9.47 -1.46 9.84
N ARG A 310 9.27 -0.36 10.59
CA ARG A 310 8.43 -0.32 11.79
C ARG A 310 6.97 -0.66 11.50
N VAL A 311 6.34 -0.01 10.50
CA VAL A 311 4.92 -0.29 10.20
C VAL A 311 4.73 -1.67 9.58
N ILE A 312 5.71 -2.17 8.81
CA ILE A 312 5.60 -3.49 8.20
C ILE A 312 5.84 -4.59 9.23
N LEU A 313 6.76 -4.41 10.18
CA LEU A 313 6.92 -5.33 11.32
C LEU A 313 5.66 -5.33 12.19
N ALA A 314 5.07 -4.17 12.46
CA ALA A 314 3.79 -4.11 13.17
C ALA A 314 2.71 -4.87 12.39
N THR A 315 2.62 -4.67 11.07
CA THR A 315 1.66 -5.38 10.22
C THR A 315 1.88 -6.89 10.27
N SER A 316 3.11 -7.39 10.19
CA SER A 316 3.38 -8.83 10.23
C SER A 316 3.04 -9.46 11.59
N LEU A 317 3.08 -8.70 12.68
CA LEU A 317 2.70 -9.15 14.02
C LEU A 317 1.18 -9.16 14.25
N ILE A 318 0.43 -8.33 13.53
CA ILE A 318 -1.04 -8.21 13.64
C ILE A 318 -1.69 -8.02 12.24
N PRO A 319 -1.58 -9.02 11.34
CA PRO A 319 -1.85 -8.81 9.90
C PRO A 319 -3.33 -8.81 9.52
N ASP A 320 -4.23 -9.21 10.42
CA ASP A 320 -5.62 -9.55 10.08
C ASP A 320 -6.40 -8.40 9.41
N GLU A 321 -6.30 -7.17 9.90
CA GLU A 321 -7.00 -6.04 9.29
C GLU A 321 -6.46 -5.71 7.90
N TYR A 322 -5.14 -5.79 7.70
CA TYR A 322 -4.52 -5.56 6.41
C TYR A 322 -4.86 -6.66 5.41
N LEU A 323 -4.88 -7.93 5.83
CA LEU A 323 -5.11 -9.06 4.94
C LEU A 323 -6.56 -9.18 4.46
N LYS A 324 -7.54 -8.77 5.27
CA LYS A 324 -8.94 -8.75 4.82
C LYS A 324 -9.09 -7.82 3.60
N PHE A 325 -9.91 -8.21 2.64
CA PHE A 325 -10.37 -7.32 1.56
C PHE A 325 -11.41 -6.31 2.04
#